data_AF-A0A076N8N3-F1
#
_entry.id   AF-A0A076N8N3-F1
#
_cell.length_a   1.000
_cell.length_b   1.000
_cell.length_c   1.000
_cell.angle_alpha   90.00
_cell.angle_beta   90.00
_cell.angle_gamma   90.00
#
_symmetry.space_group_name_H-M   'P 1'
#
loop_
_entity.id
_entity.type
_entity.pdbx_description
1 polymer ?
#
loop_
_entity_poly.entity_id
_entity_poly.type
_entity_poly.pdbx_seq_one_letter_code
_entity_poly.pdbx_strand_id
1 'polypeptide(L)'
;MPRKPTPPPPELEQVRKRAAQLARIEALADRVRAKRNEELVTAKLAGATGAQLAEAAGLTRRNVYDALAAAGHDAGAWRETDGTTSAGR
;
A
#
# COMPACT_ATOMS: atom_id res chain seq x y z
N MET A 1 37.34 -14.26 35.86
CA MET A 1 37.24 -12.78 35.71
C MET A 1 36.06 -12.47 34.81
N PRO A 2 35.20 -11.48 35.14
CA PRO A 2 34.12 -11.06 34.25
C PRO A 2 34.72 -10.47 32.97
N ARG A 3 34.28 -10.96 31.80
CA ARG A 3 34.70 -10.40 30.51
C ARG A 3 34.10 -9.01 30.37
N LYS A 4 34.93 -8.00 30.10
CA LYS A 4 34.44 -6.67 29.72
C LYS A 4 33.49 -6.84 28.52
N PRO A 5 32.32 -6.19 28.50
CA PRO A 5 31.44 -6.22 27.34
C PRO A 5 32.24 -5.75 26.12
N THR A 6 32.27 -6.58 25.07
CA THR A 6 32.89 -6.19 23.81
C THR A 6 32.13 -4.96 23.29
N PRO A 7 32.80 -3.83 23.03
CA PRO A 7 32.12 -2.66 22.51
C PRO A 7 31.48 -3.00 21.16
N PRO A 8 30.30 -2.44 20.86
CA PRO A 8 29.63 -2.71 19.60
C PRO A 8 30.49 -2.27 18.42
N PRO A 9 30.46 -3.01 17.29
CA PRO A 9 31.20 -2.65 16.10
C PRO A 9 30.79 -1.27 15.57
N PRO A 10 31.76 -0.42 15.13
CA PRO A 10 31.49 0.94 14.64
C PRO A 10 30.58 0.97 13.41
N GLU A 11 30.51 -0.12 12.63
CA GLU A 11 29.62 -0.31 11.49
C GLU A 11 28.14 -0.20 11.88
N LEU A 12 27.79 -0.57 13.12
CA LEU A 12 26.41 -0.48 13.61
C LEU A 12 25.91 0.97 13.66
N GLU A 13 26.79 1.95 13.82
CA GLU A 13 26.40 3.36 13.79
C GLU A 13 25.96 3.79 12.38
N GLN A 14 26.61 3.26 11.33
CA GLN A 14 26.17 3.49 9.96
C GLN A 14 24.84 2.79 9.68
N VAL A 15 24.67 1.57 10.19
CA VAL A 15 23.40 0.83 10.08
C VAL A 15 22.27 1.60 10.75
N ARG A 16 22.47 2.11 11.98
CA ARG A 16 21.47 2.93 12.69
C ARG A 16 21.06 4.18 11.91
N LYS A 17 22.04 4.90 11.35
CA LYS A 17 21.77 6.10 10.54
C LYS A 17 20.95 5.77 9.28
N ARG A 18 21.32 4.70 8.56
CA ARG A 18 20.58 4.25 7.37
C ARG A 18 19.19 3.72 7.72
N ALA A 19 19.06 2.95 8.80
CA ALA A 19 17.77 2.45 9.28
C ALA A 19 16.82 3.60 9.64
N ALA A 20 17.32 4.64 10.31
CA ALA A 20 16.53 5.83 10.62
C ALA A 20 16.06 6.58 9.36
N GLN A 21 16.90 6.63 8.31
CA GLN A 21 16.51 7.21 7.02
C GLN A 21 15.44 6.36 6.32
N LEU A 22 15.63 5.05 6.27
CA LEU A 22 14.66 4.12 5.66
C LEU A 22 13.31 4.19 6.38
N ALA A 23 13.30 4.19 7.71
CA ALA A 23 12.06 4.30 8.49
C ALA A 23 11.28 5.60 8.18
N ARG A 24 11.97 6.72 7.93
CA ARG A 24 11.31 7.98 7.51
C ARG A 24 10.70 7.86 6.12
N ILE A 25 11.40 7.23 5.18
CA ILE A 25 10.91 7.02 3.82
C ILE A 25 9.71 6.07 3.83
N GLU A 26 9.76 5.00 4.61
CA GLU A 26 8.65 4.05 4.79
C GLU A 26 7.43 4.76 5.36
N ALA A 27 7.58 5.56 6.42
CA ALA A 27 6.48 6.32 6.99
C ALA A 27 5.86 7.31 5.98
N LEU A 28 6.67 7.92 5.10
CA LEU A 28 6.16 8.77 4.03
C LEU A 28 5.43 7.95 2.96
N ALA A 29 6.02 6.82 2.55
CA ALA A 29 5.43 5.93 1.57
C ALA A 29 4.07 5.40 2.04
N ASP A 30 3.92 5.10 3.33
CA ASP A 30 2.66 4.65 3.90
C ASP A 30 1.57 5.74 3.86
N ARG A 31 1.93 7.00 4.15
CA ARG A 31 1.01 8.13 4.00
C ARG A 31 0.58 8.34 2.56
N VAL A 32 1.53 8.26 1.62
CA VAL A 32 1.24 8.40 0.18
C VAL A 32 0.36 7.25 -0.31
N ARG A 33 0.62 6.02 0.14
CA ARG A 33 -0.23 4.86 -0.17
C ARG A 33 -1.64 5.01 0.39
N ALA A 34 -1.77 5.44 1.64
CA ALA A 34 -3.09 5.70 2.25
C ALA A 34 -3.86 6.72 1.42
N LYS A 35 -3.22 7.84 1.05
CA LYS A 35 -3.85 8.87 0.22
C LYS A 35 -4.27 8.33 -1.15
N ARG A 36 -3.40 7.60 -1.84
CA ARG A 36 -3.75 6.94 -3.11
C ARG A 36 -4.95 6.01 -2.95
N ASN A 37 -5.01 5.23 -1.87
CA ASN A 37 -6.11 4.29 -1.64
C ASN A 37 -7.45 5.03 -1.43
N GLU A 38 -7.46 6.17 -0.73
CA GLU A 38 -8.63 7.04 -0.61
C GLU A 38 -9.10 7.60 -1.96
N GLU A 39 -8.18 8.02 -2.82
CA GLU A 39 -8.51 8.50 -4.17
C GLU A 39 -9.10 7.38 -5.04
N LEU A 40 -8.55 6.16 -4.93
CA LEU A 40 -9.07 4.97 -5.61
C LEU A 40 -10.51 4.64 -5.17
N VAL A 41 -10.82 4.81 -3.88
CA VAL A 41 -12.19 4.66 -3.36
C VAL A 41 -13.11 5.70 -3.98
N THR A 42 -12.69 6.96 -4.00
CA THR A 42 -13.48 8.05 -4.60
C THR A 42 -13.81 7.76 -6.07
N ALA A 43 -12.81 7.31 -6.83
CA ALA A 43 -13.00 6.92 -8.23
C ALA A 43 -13.91 5.68 -8.37
N LYS A 44 -13.79 4.68 -7.49
CA LYS A 44 -14.66 3.49 -7.50
C LYS A 44 -16.12 3.87 -7.21
N LEU A 45 -16.36 4.76 -6.25
CA LEU A 45 -17.69 5.27 -5.93
C LEU A 45 -18.29 6.08 -7.08
N ALA A 46 -17.46 6.74 -7.88
CA ALA A 46 -17.87 7.40 -9.14
C ALA A 46 -18.12 6.42 -10.30
N GLY A 47 -17.95 5.12 -10.09
CA GLY A 47 -18.23 4.08 -11.08
C GLY A 47 -17.02 3.61 -11.89
N ALA A 48 -15.79 4.01 -11.52
CA ALA A 48 -14.60 3.50 -12.19
C ALA A 48 -14.46 1.98 -12.02
N THR A 49 -14.13 1.28 -13.10
CA THR A 49 -13.88 -0.15 -13.10
C THR A 49 -12.52 -0.47 -12.50
N GLY A 50 -12.33 -1.70 -11.99
CA GLY A 50 -11.03 -2.15 -11.49
C GLY A 50 -9.88 -2.02 -12.51
N ALA A 51 -10.16 -2.06 -13.82
CA ALA A 51 -9.15 -1.86 -14.86
C ALA A 51 -8.71 -0.40 -14.99
N GLN A 52 -9.66 0.55 -14.99
CA GLN A 52 -9.37 1.99 -15.02
C GLN A 52 -8.60 2.43 -13.77
N LEU A 53 -8.97 1.89 -12.61
CA LEU A 53 -8.27 2.13 -11.35
C LEU A 53 -6.83 1.59 -11.38
N ALA A 54 -6.64 0.39 -11.95
CA ALA A 54 -5.33 -0.23 -12.09
C ALA A 54 -4.40 0.61 -12.97
N GLU A 55 -4.91 1.04 -14.13
CA GLU A 55 -4.19 1.92 -15.05
C GLU A 55 -3.82 3.25 -14.39
N ALA A 56 -4.81 3.95 -13.80
CA ALA A 56 -4.61 5.27 -13.20
C ALA A 56 -3.60 5.25 -12.02
N ALA A 57 -3.58 4.18 -11.23
CA ALA A 57 -2.68 4.06 -10.08
C ALA A 57 -1.35 3.34 -10.39
N GLY A 58 -1.13 2.88 -11.63
CA GLY A 58 0.03 2.05 -11.98
C GLY A 58 0.09 0.74 -11.19
N LEU A 59 -1.08 0.18 -10.86
CA LEU A 59 -1.21 -1.06 -10.10
C LEU A 59 -1.66 -2.21 -11.00
N THR A 60 -1.44 -3.44 -10.54
CA THR A 60 -2.13 -4.58 -11.13
C THR A 60 -3.59 -4.59 -10.65
N ARG A 61 -4.50 -5.13 -11.48
CA ARG A 61 -5.93 -5.25 -11.11
C ARG A 61 -6.13 -6.00 -9.78
N ARG A 62 -5.28 -6.99 -9.48
CA ARG A 62 -5.30 -7.70 -8.19
C ARG A 62 -5.04 -6.76 -7.03
N ASN A 63 -4.01 -5.91 -7.15
CA ASN A 63 -3.55 -5.03 -6.08
C ASN A 63 -4.48 -3.82 -5.88
N VAL A 64 -5.32 -3.47 -6.86
CA VAL A 64 -6.36 -2.43 -6.69
C VAL A 64 -7.32 -2.81 -5.58
N TYR A 65 -7.85 -4.02 -5.58
CA TYR A 65 -8.83 -4.43 -4.57
C TYR A 65 -8.21 -4.54 -3.18
N ASP A 66 -6.95 -4.95 -3.09
CA ASP A 66 -6.21 -4.94 -1.82
C ASP A 66 -6.00 -3.50 -1.31
N ALA A 67 -5.75 -2.55 -2.22
CA ALA A 67 -5.67 -1.12 -1.90
C ALA A 67 -7.02 -0.53 -1.42
N LEU A 68 -8.13 -0.93 -2.05
CA LEU A 68 -9.48 -0.53 -1.62
C LEU A 68 -9.83 -1.12 -0.24
N ALA A 69 -9.48 -2.38 0.00
CA ALA A 69 -9.63 -3.02 1.31
C ALA A 69 -8.80 -2.33 2.40
N ALA A 70 -7.57 -1.94 2.08
CA ALA A 70 -6.71 -1.19 3.00
C ALA A 70 -7.25 0.21 3.35
N ALA A 71 -8.15 0.78 2.54
CA ALA A 71 -8.89 2.01 2.86
C ALA A 71 -10.17 1.76 3.67
N GLY A 72 -10.44 0.51 4.09
CA GLY A 72 -11.59 0.15 4.93
C GLY A 72 -12.87 -0.22 4.16
N HIS A 73 -12.78 -0.45 2.84
CA HIS A 73 -13.94 -0.83 2.02
C HIS A 73 -13.97 -2.33 1.72
N ASP A 74 -15.16 -2.93 1.69
CA ASP A 74 -15.30 -4.34 1.33
C ASP A 74 -15.03 -4.57 -0.16
N ALA A 75 -13.82 -5.05 -0.45
CA ALA A 75 -13.39 -5.36 -1.79
C ALA A 75 -14.16 -6.54 -2.43
N GLY A 76 -14.85 -7.37 -1.65
CA GLY A 76 -15.68 -8.47 -2.15
C GLY A 76 -16.88 -7.94 -2.93
N ALA A 77 -17.68 -7.06 -2.31
CA ALA A 77 -18.84 -6.41 -2.92
C ALA A 77 -18.50 -5.65 -4.23
N TRP A 78 -17.29 -5.13 -4.33
CA TRP A 78 -16.82 -4.34 -5.47
C TRP A 78 -16.18 -5.16 -6.60
N ARG A 79 -15.76 -6.39 -6.34
CA ARG A 79 -15.35 -7.33 -7.38
C ARG A 79 -16.55 -7.87 -8.16
N GLU A 80 -17.69 -8.08 -7.48
CA GLU A 80 -18.89 -8.66 -8.09
C GLU A 80 -19.57 -7.71 -9.08
N THR A 81 -19.61 -6.41 -8.76
CA THR A 81 -20.16 -5.37 -9.64
C THR A 81 -19.43 -5.23 -10.98
N ASP A 82 -18.11 -5.49 -10.98
CA ASP A 82 -17.30 -5.49 -12.22
C ASP A 82 -17.53 -6.75 -13.07
N GLY A 83 -18.08 -7.82 -12.49
CA GLY A 83 -18.40 -9.09 -13.19
C GLY A 83 -19.86 -9.19 -13.66
N THR A 84 -20.78 -8.44 -13.08
CA THR A 84 -22.21 -8.48 -13.43
C THR A 84 -22.59 -7.58 -14.60
N THR A 85 -21.73 -6.64 -14.99
CA THR A 85 -22.00 -5.71 -16.10
C THR A 85 -22.00 -6.40 -17.47
N SER A 86 -21.61 -7.68 -17.59
CA SER A 86 -21.68 -8.44 -18.85
C SER A 86 -22.87 -9.41 -18.98
N ALA A 87 -23.85 -9.38 -18.06
CA ALA A 87 -24.95 -10.35 -18.06
C ALA A 87 -26.36 -9.74 -18.22
N GLY A 88 -26.48 -8.55 -18.81
CA GLY A 88 -27.77 -7.88 -18.95
C GLY A 88 -27.88 -6.91 -20.11
N ARG A 89 -28.32 -7.45 -21.26
CA ARG A 89 -28.85 -6.80 -22.48
C ARG A 89 -27.86 -6.17 -23.45
#